data_AF-A0A8X6Y682-F1
#
_entry.id   AF-A0A8X6Y682-F1
#
_cell.length_a   1.000
_cell.length_b   1.000
_cell.length_c   1.000
_cell.angle_alpha   90.00
_cell.angle_beta   90.00
_cell.angle_gamma   90.00
#
_symmetry.space_group_name_H-M   'P 1'
#
loop_
_entity.id
_entity.type
_entity.pdbx_description
1 polymer ?
#
loop_
_entity_poly.entity_id
_entity_poly.type
_entity_poly.pdbx_seq_one_letter_code
_entity_poly.pdbx_strand_id
1 'polypeptide(L)'
;MALVISLGCPVCILLSILVNSYSALTVTKILLPIEISADLTLTNNPSDLRYKSIGLLNDSLRKVFKGTDFKDSDEILSRNSYKELEKFFRKKVKDSGEYEIWFTASSIINSINKDKHLNDRYAKLLDWLKEKRRVKKFFNKSLFLKSDSREPENAGILGAFIGSLMTIIVCLALALPIGIMSGICLYEFMPKNRLMTNIVEISMNNLAAVPSIIFGVVGLTLYLGIFGLPRSSPLVGGMTLSFMMLPNIIIATKNAFANVPITIKDAAFALGAPHIKVILDHSLPIALPRIIHGTVLAIARILGESSPLLMIGMVAFIADTPTSFFDPATVLPVQIYIWSSSPEIAFIELAAIAIIALLLQFMKITVLSGYGLNCEKETAFAFMECSRKLGISNIEVKIVHINDIIDNPSELKLSNILAIPGGFSYGDDTGAGNAFALRIKNNLLDEFQEFLSQDKLIIGICNGCQILVKLIPEFSSLALIHNDIGNYQCRWIRVGVNPQSNSVWLRGLSELYLPIAHGEGKFFMDQDILNQLIESNSNALRYIDENGNYANLQFPYNPNGSTYDLAALSDKSGRVLALMPHPERGIFFTQQDNWPLEKEKSKRLGIAVPKYGNGMLIFENALKYFC
;
A
#
# COMPACT_ATOMS: atom_id res chain seq x y z
N MET A 1 -20.62 4.13 -23.83
CA MET A 1 -21.71 3.71 -22.92
C MET A 1 -21.25 2.62 -21.96
N ALA A 2 -20.82 1.44 -22.45
CA ALA A 2 -20.33 0.35 -21.59
C ALA A 2 -19.18 0.74 -20.64
N LEU A 3 -18.19 1.51 -21.13
CA LEU A 3 -17.08 2.01 -20.31
C LEU A 3 -17.54 3.00 -19.22
N VAL A 4 -18.52 3.83 -19.54
CA VAL A 4 -19.10 4.81 -18.60
C VAL A 4 -19.93 4.07 -17.53
N ILE A 5 -20.62 3.00 -17.90
CA ILE A 5 -21.38 2.16 -16.96
C ILE A 5 -20.41 1.34 -16.09
N SER A 6 -19.35 0.76 -16.66
CA SER A 6 -18.38 -0.06 -15.91
C SER A 6 -17.51 0.76 -14.97
N LEU A 7 -17.23 2.03 -15.28
CA LEU A 7 -16.53 2.96 -14.39
C LEU A 7 -17.50 3.69 -13.44
N GLY A 8 -18.72 3.97 -13.90
CA GLY A 8 -19.75 4.67 -13.13
C GLY A 8 -20.25 3.86 -11.93
N CYS A 9 -20.46 2.54 -12.09
CA CYS A 9 -20.90 1.68 -10.98
C CYS A 9 -19.90 1.66 -9.81
N PRO A 10 -18.59 1.40 -10.01
CA PRO A 10 -17.60 1.49 -8.94
C PRO A 10 -17.53 2.87 -8.31
N VAL A 11 -17.59 3.96 -9.09
CA VAL A 11 -17.56 5.33 -8.57
C VAL A 11 -18.78 5.63 -7.70
N CYS A 12 -19.98 5.23 -8.12
CA CYS A 12 -21.21 5.36 -7.32
C CYS A 12 -21.13 4.54 -6.02
N ILE A 13 -20.59 3.33 -6.07
CA ILE A 13 -20.38 2.49 -4.89
C ILE A 13 -19.38 3.17 -3.95
N LEU A 14 -18.26 3.68 -4.47
CA LEU A 14 -17.23 4.38 -3.68
C LEU A 14 -17.77 5.64 -3.03
N LEU A 15 -18.55 6.45 -3.76
CA LEU A 15 -19.22 7.63 -3.25
C LEU A 15 -20.22 7.27 -2.15
N SER A 16 -21.02 6.22 -2.34
CA SER A 16 -21.96 5.72 -1.33
C SER A 16 -21.23 5.28 -0.06
N ILE A 17 -20.11 4.56 -0.22
CA ILE A 17 -19.25 4.15 0.90
C ILE A 17 -18.69 5.39 1.62
N LEU A 18 -18.13 6.37 0.89
CA LEU A 18 -17.57 7.60 1.46
C LEU A 18 -18.59 8.39 2.28
N VAL A 19 -19.80 8.58 1.74
CA VAL A 19 -20.88 9.30 2.43
C VAL A 19 -21.33 8.55 3.69
N ASN A 20 -21.46 7.23 3.62
CA ASN A 20 -21.88 6.42 4.76
C ASN A 20 -20.80 6.25 5.84
N SER A 21 -19.54 6.41 5.46
CA SER A 21 -18.40 6.22 6.36
C SER A 21 -18.24 7.38 7.34
N TYR A 22 -18.42 8.63 6.89
CA TYR A 22 -18.23 9.79 7.77
C TYR A 22 -19.13 9.74 9.01
N SER A 23 -20.35 9.23 8.87
CA SER A 23 -21.28 9.18 9.99
C SER A 23 -20.86 8.19 11.09
N ALA A 24 -20.20 7.07 10.77
CA ALA A 24 -19.73 6.12 11.79
C ALA A 24 -18.59 6.66 12.68
N LEU A 25 -17.88 7.71 12.26
CA LEU A 25 -16.84 8.38 13.06
C LEU A 25 -17.42 9.14 14.28
N THR A 26 -18.73 9.33 14.32
CA THR A 26 -19.41 10.04 15.39
C THR A 26 -20.39 9.14 16.15
N VAL A 27 -20.44 9.34 17.46
CA VAL A 27 -21.40 8.69 18.36
C VAL A 27 -22.11 9.75 19.21
N THR A 28 -23.40 9.57 19.41
CA THR A 28 -24.24 10.46 20.21
C THR A 28 -24.17 10.07 21.68
N LYS A 29 -23.97 11.06 22.56
CA LYS A 29 -24.00 10.86 24.01
C LYS A 29 -25.06 11.74 24.69
N ILE A 30 -25.64 11.23 25.77
CA ILE A 30 -26.65 11.88 26.60
C ILE A 30 -26.04 12.18 27.99
N LEU A 31 -26.29 13.38 28.50
CA LEU A 31 -25.83 13.85 29.81
C LEU A 31 -26.85 13.51 30.89
N LEU A 32 -26.46 12.63 31.81
CA LEU A 32 -27.30 12.21 32.93
C LEU A 32 -26.66 12.56 34.28
N PRO A 33 -27.44 13.08 35.25
CA PRO A 33 -26.99 13.28 36.61
C PRO A 33 -27.05 11.94 37.37
N ILE A 34 -25.92 11.46 37.87
CA ILE A 34 -25.83 10.23 38.66
C ILE A 34 -25.47 10.60 40.10
N GLU A 35 -26.29 10.12 41.03
CA GLU A 35 -26.07 10.28 42.46
C GLU A 35 -25.36 9.03 42.98
N ILE A 36 -24.14 9.19 43.51
CA ILE A 36 -23.31 8.08 43.96
C ILE A 36 -23.35 7.98 45.48
N SER A 37 -23.90 6.87 46.00
CA SER A 37 -23.90 6.55 47.42
C SER A 37 -22.62 5.82 47.86
N ALA A 38 -22.24 5.95 49.13
CA ALA A 38 -21.03 5.35 49.71
C ALA A 38 -21.01 3.80 49.64
N ASP A 39 -22.18 3.15 49.62
CA ASP A 39 -22.30 1.69 49.50
C ASP A 39 -21.80 1.13 48.15
N LEU A 40 -21.88 1.93 47.07
CA LEU A 40 -21.39 1.50 45.77
C LEU A 40 -19.86 1.48 45.68
N THR A 41 -19.17 2.35 46.41
CA THR A 41 -17.70 2.42 46.38
C THR A 41 -17.01 1.22 47.03
N LEU A 42 -17.73 0.47 47.88
CA LEU A 42 -17.20 -0.67 48.65
C LEU A 42 -17.52 -2.04 48.01
N THR A 43 -18.30 -2.08 46.94
CA THR A 43 -18.77 -3.33 46.33
C THR A 43 -17.70 -3.90 45.39
N ASN A 44 -17.02 -4.99 45.77
CA ASN A 44 -16.00 -5.66 44.93
C ASN A 44 -16.56 -6.74 43.98
N ASN A 45 -17.83 -7.13 44.13
CA ASN A 45 -18.42 -8.21 43.33
C ASN A 45 -18.95 -7.67 41.97
N PRO A 46 -18.47 -8.19 40.81
CA PRO A 46 -18.83 -7.66 39.49
C PRO A 46 -20.33 -7.75 39.14
N SER A 47 -21.03 -8.78 39.59
CA SER A 47 -22.46 -8.97 39.30
C SER A 47 -23.35 -7.97 40.05
N ASP A 48 -23.01 -7.70 41.31
CA ASP A 48 -23.72 -6.73 42.16
C ASP A 48 -23.49 -5.29 41.69
N LEU A 49 -22.24 -4.97 41.29
CA LEU A 49 -21.90 -3.70 40.63
C LEU A 49 -22.73 -3.45 39.37
N ARG A 50 -22.93 -4.48 38.54
CA ARG A 50 -23.72 -4.38 37.32
C ARG A 50 -25.19 -4.07 37.62
N TYR A 51 -25.81 -4.82 38.54
CA TYR A 51 -27.23 -4.63 38.87
C TYR A 51 -27.49 -3.24 39.45
N LYS A 52 -26.65 -2.80 40.40
CA LYS A 52 -26.70 -1.46 41.00
C LYS A 52 -26.49 -0.36 39.96
N SER A 53 -25.53 -0.54 39.03
CA SER A 53 -25.26 0.43 37.96
C SER A 53 -26.44 0.60 37.01
N ILE A 54 -27.13 -0.51 36.66
CA ILE A 54 -28.35 -0.47 35.84
C ILE A 54 -29.47 0.26 36.59
N GLY A 55 -29.66 -0.04 37.88
CA GLY A 55 -30.65 0.64 38.73
C GLY A 55 -30.45 2.17 38.76
N LEU A 56 -29.22 2.62 39.03
CA LEU A 56 -28.88 4.05 39.08
C LEU A 56 -29.11 4.76 37.74
N LEU A 57 -28.79 4.10 36.62
CA LEU A 57 -29.06 4.65 35.29
C LEU A 57 -30.56 4.81 35.05
N ASN A 58 -31.36 3.82 35.40
CA ASN A 58 -32.81 3.87 35.25
C ASN A 58 -33.46 4.93 36.15
N ASP A 59 -32.98 5.09 37.39
CA ASP A 59 -33.46 6.12 38.31
C ASP A 59 -33.11 7.53 37.81
N SER A 60 -31.90 7.72 37.28
CA SER A 60 -31.47 8.96 36.66
C SER A 60 -32.32 9.30 35.43
N LEU A 61 -32.57 8.31 34.55
CA LEU A 61 -33.46 8.48 33.40
C LEU A 61 -34.87 8.89 33.85
N ARG A 62 -35.43 8.23 34.86
CA ARG A 62 -36.75 8.59 35.41
C ARG A 62 -36.78 9.99 36.01
N LYS A 63 -35.70 10.43 36.67
CA LYS A 63 -35.56 11.79 37.23
C LYS A 63 -35.54 12.83 36.11
N VAL A 64 -34.78 12.59 35.04
CA VAL A 64 -34.66 13.50 33.88
C VAL A 64 -35.94 13.55 33.05
N PHE A 65 -36.62 12.42 32.85
CA PHE A 65 -37.83 12.31 32.04
C PHE A 65 -39.14 12.45 32.84
N LYS A 66 -39.07 12.86 34.11
CA LYS A 66 -40.24 13.07 34.96
C LYS A 66 -41.17 14.14 34.36
N GLY A 67 -42.41 13.75 34.05
CA GLY A 67 -43.40 14.65 33.43
C GLY A 67 -43.40 14.64 31.90
N THR A 68 -42.63 13.75 31.26
CA THR A 68 -42.64 13.53 29.80
C THR A 68 -43.27 12.18 29.43
N ASP A 69 -43.61 11.98 28.16
CA ASP A 69 -44.19 10.73 27.61
C ASP A 69 -43.14 9.62 27.36
N PHE A 70 -41.89 9.80 27.82
CA PHE A 70 -40.74 8.93 27.54
C PHE A 70 -40.30 8.10 28.75
N LYS A 71 -41.20 7.85 29.71
CA LYS A 71 -40.90 7.31 31.05
C LYS A 71 -40.24 5.92 31.09
N ASP A 72 -40.48 5.09 30.07
CA ASP A 72 -39.89 3.75 29.95
C ASP A 72 -39.30 3.61 28.56
N SER A 73 -37.99 3.55 28.46
CA SER A 73 -37.34 3.01 27.27
C SER A 73 -35.91 2.59 27.58
N ASP A 74 -35.73 1.27 27.67
CA ASP A 74 -34.46 0.59 27.47
C ASP A 74 -33.81 0.92 26.09
N GLU A 75 -34.51 1.71 25.27
CA GLU A 75 -34.15 2.15 23.93
C GLU A 75 -33.52 3.56 23.86
N ILE A 76 -33.33 4.27 24.98
CA ILE A 76 -32.69 5.62 24.99
C ILE A 76 -31.17 5.53 25.09
N LEU A 77 -30.68 4.74 26.05
CA LEU A 77 -29.26 4.52 26.26
C LEU A 77 -28.80 3.24 25.59
N SER A 78 -27.52 3.18 25.24
CA SER A 78 -26.91 1.91 24.85
C SER A 78 -27.03 0.92 26.00
N ARG A 79 -27.35 -0.34 25.72
CA ARG A 79 -27.41 -1.40 26.74
C ARG A 79 -26.09 -1.61 27.48
N ASN A 80 -24.97 -1.18 26.89
CA ASN A 80 -23.64 -1.24 27.50
C ASN A 80 -23.27 0.00 28.34
N SER A 81 -24.16 0.97 28.52
CA SER A 81 -23.88 2.21 29.27
C SER A 81 -23.52 1.97 30.74
N TYR A 82 -24.01 0.87 31.34
CA TYR A 82 -23.61 0.47 32.71
C TYR A 82 -22.10 0.21 32.82
N LYS A 83 -21.45 -0.32 31.76
CA LYS A 83 -19.99 -0.52 31.74
C LYS A 83 -19.22 0.80 31.73
N GLU A 84 -19.79 1.86 31.15
CA GLU A 84 -19.19 3.19 31.19
C GLU A 84 -19.21 3.76 32.61
N LEU A 85 -20.32 3.53 33.33
CA LEU A 85 -20.47 3.90 34.73
C LEU A 85 -19.50 3.09 35.63
N GLU A 86 -19.41 1.77 35.44
CA GLU A 86 -18.43 0.91 36.13
C GLU A 86 -16.98 1.38 35.90
N LYS A 87 -16.63 1.76 34.67
CA LYS A 87 -15.31 2.28 34.35
C LYS A 87 -15.05 3.65 34.98
N PHE A 88 -16.08 4.48 35.10
CA PHE A 88 -16.00 5.75 35.80
C PHE A 88 -15.75 5.55 37.30
N PHE A 89 -16.47 4.61 37.93
CA PHE A 89 -16.23 4.21 39.33
C PHE A 89 -14.78 3.79 39.55
N ARG A 90 -14.27 2.86 38.73
CA ARG A 90 -12.90 2.33 38.88
C ARG A 90 -11.80 3.38 38.69
N LYS A 91 -12.06 4.48 37.97
CA LYS A 91 -11.01 5.43 37.56
C LYS A 91 -11.04 6.77 38.30
N LYS A 92 -12.21 7.21 38.80
CA LYS A 92 -12.41 8.61 39.22
C LYS A 92 -13.10 8.84 40.56
N VAL A 93 -13.75 7.83 41.16
CA VAL A 93 -14.61 8.08 42.32
C VAL A 93 -13.91 7.59 43.60
N LYS A 94 -13.58 8.55 44.47
CA LYS A 94 -13.20 8.29 45.87
C LYS A 94 -14.26 8.80 46.86
N ASP A 95 -15.13 9.72 46.45
CA ASP A 95 -16.11 10.40 47.31
C ASP A 95 -17.55 10.33 46.76
N SER A 96 -18.52 10.20 47.66
CA SER A 96 -19.96 10.24 47.37
C SER A 96 -20.42 11.65 46.97
N GLY A 97 -21.25 11.76 45.92
CA GLY A 97 -21.76 13.04 45.42
C GLY A 97 -22.60 12.89 44.13
N GLU A 98 -23.17 13.99 43.67
CA GLU A 98 -23.83 14.07 42.35
C GLU A 98 -22.82 14.40 41.25
N TYR A 99 -22.81 13.60 40.18
CA TYR A 99 -21.92 13.78 39.04
C TYR A 99 -22.72 13.81 37.73
N GLU A 100 -22.41 14.75 36.84
CA GLU A 100 -22.95 14.74 35.47
C GLU A 100 -22.01 13.96 34.54
N ILE A 101 -22.54 12.88 33.94
CA ILE A 101 -21.75 11.94 33.14
C ILE A 101 -22.39 11.78 31.76
N TRP A 102 -21.54 11.74 30.72
CA TRP A 102 -21.94 11.51 29.33
C TRP A 102 -21.98 10.01 29.02
N PHE A 103 -23.19 9.49 28.81
CA PHE A 103 -23.43 8.09 28.43
C PHE A 103 -23.72 7.95 26.95
N THR A 104 -23.27 6.84 26.37
CA THR A 104 -23.55 6.52 24.96
C THR A 104 -25.03 6.26 24.73
N ALA A 105 -25.63 6.97 23.77
CA ALA A 105 -27.03 6.80 23.38
C ALA A 105 -27.21 5.50 22.58
N SER A 106 -28.45 4.99 22.52
CA SER A 106 -28.80 3.82 21.70
C SER A 106 -28.58 4.06 20.20
N SER A 107 -28.50 2.98 19.43
CA SER A 107 -28.38 3.03 17.97
C SER A 107 -29.51 3.83 17.29
N ILE A 108 -30.72 3.77 17.84
CA ILE A 108 -31.90 4.51 17.37
C ILE A 108 -31.69 6.02 17.51
N ILE A 109 -31.37 6.50 18.73
CA ILE A 109 -31.13 7.93 18.97
C ILE A 109 -29.91 8.42 18.18
N ASN A 110 -28.87 7.60 18.10
CA ASN A 110 -27.67 7.92 17.34
C ASN A 110 -27.96 8.08 15.84
N SER A 111 -28.82 7.23 15.26
CA SER A 111 -29.20 7.28 13.85
C SER A 111 -30.10 8.47 13.53
N ILE A 112 -31.03 8.83 14.43
CA ILE A 112 -31.90 10.00 14.28
C ILE A 112 -31.09 11.29 14.36
N ASN A 113 -30.12 11.37 15.27
CA ASN A 113 -29.23 12.53 15.36
C ASN A 113 -28.29 12.67 14.14
N LYS A 114 -28.23 11.66 13.28
CA LYS A 114 -27.50 11.63 12.00
C LYS A 114 -28.43 11.73 10.79
N ASP A 115 -29.71 12.06 11.00
CA ASP A 115 -30.72 12.27 9.95
C ASP A 115 -30.98 11.04 9.05
N LYS A 116 -30.73 9.82 9.54
CA LYS A 116 -30.90 8.57 8.78
C LYS A 116 -32.20 7.80 9.08
N HIS A 117 -32.88 8.13 10.16
CA HIS A 117 -34.15 7.51 10.55
C HIS A 117 -35.17 8.57 10.98
N LEU A 118 -36.41 8.44 10.49
CA LEU A 118 -37.54 9.27 10.85
C LEU A 118 -38.51 8.43 11.69
N ASN A 119 -38.33 8.50 13.01
CA ASN A 119 -39.39 8.13 13.95
C ASN A 119 -39.77 9.41 14.71
N ASP A 120 -40.98 9.92 14.44
CA ASP A 120 -41.45 11.20 14.95
C ASP A 120 -41.45 11.30 16.47
N ARG A 121 -41.62 10.17 17.18
CA ARG A 121 -41.55 10.13 18.65
C ARG A 121 -40.15 10.42 19.16
N TYR A 122 -39.14 9.74 18.61
CA TYR A 122 -37.75 9.87 19.05
C TYR A 122 -37.08 11.14 18.49
N ALA A 123 -37.55 11.67 17.35
CA ALA A 123 -37.14 12.98 16.85
C ALA A 123 -37.54 14.09 17.84
N LYS A 124 -38.80 14.10 18.30
CA LYS A 124 -39.29 15.03 19.34
C LYS A 124 -38.49 14.92 20.64
N LEU A 125 -38.15 13.69 21.06
CA LEU A 125 -37.29 13.44 22.21
C LEU A 125 -35.90 14.07 22.03
N LEU A 126 -35.29 13.87 20.86
CA LEU A 126 -33.97 14.40 20.55
C LEU A 126 -33.96 15.93 20.55
N ASP A 127 -34.97 16.57 19.99
CA ASP A 127 -35.10 18.02 19.97
C ASP A 127 -35.27 18.58 21.37
N TRP A 128 -36.09 17.93 22.21
CA TRP A 128 -36.20 18.27 23.63
C TRP A 128 -34.85 18.13 24.37
N LEU A 129 -34.11 17.05 24.12
CA LEU A 129 -32.77 16.85 24.72
C LEU A 129 -31.75 17.89 24.23
N LYS A 130 -31.83 18.32 22.97
CA LYS A 130 -31.01 19.40 22.40
C LYS A 130 -31.34 20.75 23.05
N GLU A 131 -32.62 21.06 23.22
CA GLU A 131 -33.09 22.29 23.90
C GLU A 131 -32.56 22.37 25.33
N LYS A 132 -32.60 21.25 26.07
CA LYS A 132 -32.06 21.14 27.43
C LYS A 132 -30.52 21.01 27.48
N ARG A 133 -29.82 21.05 26.34
CA ARG A 133 -28.35 20.90 26.21
C ARG A 133 -27.80 19.60 26.80
N ARG A 134 -28.60 18.52 26.78
CA ARG A 134 -28.23 17.20 27.34
C ARG A 134 -27.76 16.20 26.30
N VAL A 135 -27.59 16.58 25.03
CA VAL A 135 -27.11 15.70 23.94
C VAL A 135 -25.96 16.34 23.18
N LYS A 136 -24.92 15.56 22.86
CA LYS A 136 -23.78 16.00 22.03
C LYS A 136 -23.19 14.84 21.21
N LYS A 137 -22.63 15.15 20.05
CA LYS A 137 -21.84 14.22 19.22
C LYS A 137 -20.39 14.18 19.69
N PHE A 138 -19.82 12.98 19.80
CA PHE A 138 -18.42 12.73 20.16
C PHE A 138 -17.75 11.87 19.09
N PHE A 139 -16.41 11.92 19.02
CA PHE A 139 -15.63 11.04 18.16
C PHE A 139 -15.68 9.59 18.67
N ASN A 140 -16.01 8.65 17.78
CA ASN A 140 -16.18 7.24 18.11
C ASN A 140 -14.84 6.50 18.23
N LYS A 141 -14.20 6.63 19.40
CA LYS A 141 -12.96 5.89 19.70
C LYS A 141 -13.17 4.36 19.79
N SER A 142 -14.40 3.91 20.08
CA SER A 142 -14.72 2.48 20.21
C SER A 142 -14.51 1.74 18.89
N LEU A 143 -14.77 2.41 17.76
CA LEU A 143 -14.60 1.87 16.42
C LEU A 143 -13.22 1.25 16.18
N PHE A 144 -12.16 1.90 16.66
CA PHE A 144 -10.78 1.48 16.41
C PHE A 144 -10.19 0.61 17.52
N LEU A 145 -10.73 0.73 18.75
CA LEU A 145 -10.11 0.16 19.95
C LEU A 145 -10.87 -1.05 20.53
N LYS A 146 -12.09 -1.30 20.07
CA LYS A 146 -12.91 -2.43 20.54
C LYS A 146 -13.07 -3.50 19.45
N SER A 147 -13.47 -4.69 19.88
CA SER A 147 -13.93 -5.80 19.02
C SER A 147 -15.41 -5.67 18.66
N ASP A 148 -15.97 -6.69 18.00
CA ASP A 148 -17.36 -6.69 17.58
C ASP A 148 -18.34 -6.55 18.77
N SER A 149 -19.48 -5.92 18.53
CA SER A 149 -20.55 -5.71 19.51
C SER A 149 -21.90 -5.86 18.83
N ARG A 150 -22.86 -6.47 19.53
CA ARG A 150 -24.27 -6.51 19.08
C ARG A 150 -24.90 -5.13 19.01
N GLU A 151 -24.34 -4.17 19.76
CA GLU A 151 -24.73 -2.76 19.75
C GLU A 151 -23.76 -1.98 18.84
N PRO A 152 -24.23 -1.38 17.72
CA PRO A 152 -23.37 -0.73 16.73
C PRO A 152 -22.50 0.40 17.29
N GLU A 153 -23.02 1.19 18.23
CA GLU A 153 -22.30 2.30 18.87
C GLU A 153 -21.05 1.86 19.65
N ASN A 154 -20.95 0.57 19.96
CA ASN A 154 -19.85 -0.03 20.71
C ASN A 154 -19.01 -1.01 19.89
N ALA A 155 -19.39 -1.29 18.65
CA ALA A 155 -18.67 -2.20 17.78
C ALA A 155 -17.37 -1.56 17.27
N GLY A 156 -16.35 -2.40 17.06
CA GLY A 156 -15.08 -1.96 16.50
C GLY A 156 -14.37 -3.03 15.68
N ILE A 157 -13.35 -2.60 14.94
CA ILE A 157 -12.63 -3.41 13.95
C ILE A 157 -11.44 -4.19 14.54
N LEU A 158 -11.03 -3.91 15.78
CA LEU A 158 -9.73 -4.37 16.31
C LEU A 158 -9.64 -5.90 16.37
N GLY A 159 -10.69 -6.57 16.87
CA GLY A 159 -10.73 -8.03 16.94
C GLY A 159 -10.63 -8.69 15.57
N ALA A 160 -11.36 -8.17 14.59
CA ALA A 160 -11.34 -8.65 13.21
C ALA A 160 -9.99 -8.39 12.52
N PHE A 161 -9.35 -7.25 12.82
CA PHE A 161 -8.03 -6.89 12.28
C PHE A 161 -6.95 -7.84 12.80
N ILE A 162 -6.90 -8.09 14.11
CA ILE A 162 -5.93 -9.03 14.71
C ILE A 162 -6.21 -10.45 14.20
N GLY A 163 -7.48 -10.86 14.16
CA GLY A 163 -7.87 -12.16 13.62
C GLY A 163 -7.46 -12.34 12.16
N SER A 164 -7.63 -11.32 11.31
CA SER A 164 -7.12 -11.30 9.94
C SER A 164 -5.60 -11.46 9.87
N LEU A 165 -4.84 -10.72 10.67
CA LEU A 165 -3.38 -10.81 10.68
C LEU A 165 -2.91 -12.22 11.07
N MET A 166 -3.48 -12.80 12.13
CA MET A 166 -3.14 -14.14 12.59
C MET A 166 -3.48 -15.21 11.54
N THR A 167 -4.63 -15.06 10.88
CA THR A 167 -5.07 -15.93 9.78
C THR A 167 -4.08 -15.90 8.62
N ILE A 168 -3.63 -14.71 8.23
CA ILE A 168 -2.65 -14.52 7.15
C ILE A 168 -1.29 -15.13 7.52
N ILE A 169 -0.83 -14.95 8.76
CA ILE A 169 0.42 -15.55 9.23
C ILE A 169 0.38 -17.07 9.07
N VAL A 170 -0.69 -17.72 9.50
CA VAL A 170 -0.88 -19.17 9.32
C VAL A 170 -0.92 -19.55 7.84
N CYS A 171 -1.69 -18.79 7.04
CA CYS A 171 -1.79 -19.00 5.60
C CYS A 171 -0.42 -18.96 4.92
N LEU A 172 0.40 -17.95 5.23
CA LEU A 172 1.73 -17.77 4.67
C LEU A 172 2.70 -18.85 5.14
N ALA A 173 2.69 -19.17 6.44
CA ALA A 173 3.55 -20.20 7.01
C ALA A 173 3.35 -21.58 6.34
N LEU A 174 2.15 -21.86 5.83
CA LEU A 174 1.85 -23.10 5.12
C LEU A 174 2.06 -22.96 3.60
N ALA A 175 1.47 -21.93 3.00
CA ALA A 175 1.42 -21.80 1.55
C ALA A 175 2.77 -21.42 0.93
N LEU A 176 3.58 -20.56 1.58
CA LEU A 176 4.85 -20.11 1.03
C LEU A 176 5.86 -21.25 0.90
N PRO A 177 6.20 -22.00 1.97
CA PRO A 177 7.20 -23.07 1.85
C PRO A 177 6.74 -24.15 0.87
N ILE A 178 5.50 -24.61 0.98
CA ILE A 178 4.96 -25.67 0.11
C ILE A 178 4.87 -25.18 -1.33
N GLY A 179 4.33 -23.98 -1.55
CA GLY A 179 4.14 -23.44 -2.89
C GLY A 179 5.46 -23.17 -3.61
N ILE A 180 6.45 -22.60 -2.92
CA ILE A 180 7.78 -22.36 -3.48
C ILE A 180 8.47 -23.69 -3.78
N MET A 181 8.51 -24.63 -2.83
CA MET A 181 9.15 -25.93 -3.03
C MET A 181 8.49 -26.73 -4.17
N SER A 182 7.15 -26.73 -4.24
CA SER A 182 6.42 -27.37 -5.33
C SER A 182 6.69 -26.70 -6.68
N GLY A 183 6.77 -25.37 -6.73
CA GLY A 183 7.09 -24.63 -7.96
C GLY A 183 8.49 -24.92 -8.48
N ILE A 184 9.47 -24.96 -7.57
CA ILE A 184 10.85 -25.38 -7.87
C ILE A 184 10.87 -26.82 -8.37
N CYS A 185 10.15 -27.72 -7.71
CA CYS A 185 10.09 -29.13 -8.08
C CYS A 185 9.52 -29.33 -9.48
N LEU A 186 8.41 -28.66 -9.77
CA LEU A 186 7.76 -28.71 -11.08
C LEU A 186 8.62 -28.17 -12.20
N TYR A 187 9.42 -27.14 -11.95
CA TYR A 187 10.26 -26.56 -12.98
C TYR A 187 11.59 -27.33 -13.15
N GLU A 188 12.27 -27.68 -12.06
CA GLU A 188 13.65 -28.16 -12.12
C GLU A 188 13.76 -29.69 -12.16
N PHE A 189 12.89 -30.41 -11.45
CA PHE A 189 13.00 -31.87 -11.29
C PHE A 189 12.00 -32.66 -12.13
N MET A 190 10.94 -32.02 -12.63
CA MET A 190 9.90 -32.68 -13.41
C MET A 190 10.13 -32.50 -14.92
N PRO A 191 10.35 -33.59 -15.68
CA PRO A 191 10.58 -33.48 -17.12
C PRO A 191 9.33 -32.99 -17.87
N LYS A 192 9.56 -32.14 -18.87
CA LYS A 192 8.53 -31.66 -19.80
C LYS A 192 7.93 -32.84 -20.58
N ASN A 193 6.62 -32.82 -20.81
CA ASN A 193 5.85 -33.84 -21.57
C ASN A 193 5.66 -35.21 -20.89
N ARG A 194 5.86 -35.33 -19.57
CA ARG A 194 5.40 -36.53 -18.83
C ARG A 194 3.96 -36.39 -18.35
N LEU A 195 3.24 -37.52 -18.37
CA LEU A 195 1.87 -37.65 -17.86
C LEU A 195 1.69 -37.02 -16.47
N MET A 196 2.59 -37.29 -15.53
CA MET A 196 2.51 -36.74 -14.17
C MET A 196 2.65 -35.21 -14.13
N THR A 197 3.59 -34.62 -14.87
CA THR A 197 3.78 -33.16 -14.95
C THR A 197 2.52 -32.50 -15.52
N ASN A 198 1.96 -33.06 -16.59
CA ASN A 198 0.74 -32.55 -17.22
C ASN A 198 -0.47 -32.65 -16.27
N ILE A 199 -0.60 -33.75 -15.52
CA ILE A 199 -1.66 -33.91 -14.52
C ILE A 199 -1.55 -32.83 -13.46
N VAL A 200 -0.36 -32.62 -12.88
CA VAL A 200 -0.17 -31.61 -11.82
C VAL A 200 -0.45 -30.19 -12.35
N GLU A 201 0.04 -29.84 -13.54
CA GLU A 201 -0.21 -28.53 -14.16
C GLU A 201 -1.71 -28.28 -14.45
N ILE A 202 -2.41 -29.29 -14.98
CA ILE A 202 -3.86 -29.21 -15.22
C ILE A 202 -4.60 -29.10 -13.89
N SER A 203 -4.25 -29.92 -12.89
CA SER A 203 -4.85 -29.86 -11.56
C SER A 203 -4.66 -28.49 -10.91
N MET A 204 -3.49 -27.87 -11.03
CA MET A 204 -3.24 -26.53 -10.51
C MET A 204 -4.06 -25.45 -11.23
N ASN A 205 -4.12 -25.49 -12.56
CA ASN A 205 -4.92 -24.56 -13.35
C ASN A 205 -6.41 -24.70 -13.02
N ASN A 206 -6.88 -25.93 -12.85
CA ASN A 206 -8.25 -26.20 -12.41
C ASN A 206 -8.49 -25.67 -10.99
N LEU A 207 -7.56 -25.91 -10.07
CA LEU A 207 -7.67 -25.46 -8.68
C LEU A 207 -7.68 -23.92 -8.58
N ALA A 208 -6.94 -23.21 -9.43
CA ALA A 208 -6.96 -21.75 -9.51
C ALA A 208 -8.31 -21.18 -10.01
N ALA A 209 -9.08 -21.98 -10.76
CA ALA A 209 -10.39 -21.63 -11.30
C ALA A 209 -11.57 -22.07 -10.40
N VAL A 210 -11.31 -22.85 -9.35
CA VAL A 210 -12.34 -23.31 -8.41
C VAL A 210 -12.95 -22.11 -7.67
N PRO A 211 -14.29 -21.99 -7.59
CA PRO A 211 -14.95 -20.97 -6.78
C PRO A 211 -14.53 -21.02 -5.31
N SER A 212 -14.29 -19.85 -4.70
CA SER A 212 -13.66 -19.78 -3.37
C SER A 212 -14.47 -20.47 -2.25
N ILE A 213 -15.79 -20.57 -2.41
CA ILE A 213 -16.68 -21.28 -1.47
C ILE A 213 -16.35 -22.77 -1.33
N ILE A 214 -15.84 -23.41 -2.38
CA ILE A 214 -15.53 -24.85 -2.37
C ILE A 214 -14.36 -25.13 -1.42
N PHE A 215 -13.35 -24.26 -1.36
CA PHE A 215 -12.27 -24.37 -0.38
C PHE A 215 -12.80 -24.30 1.05
N GLY A 216 -13.82 -23.48 1.30
CA GLY A 216 -14.51 -23.42 2.59
C GLY A 216 -15.18 -24.74 2.98
N VAL A 217 -15.85 -25.41 2.03
CA VAL A 217 -16.51 -26.72 2.27
C VAL A 217 -15.46 -27.80 2.58
N VAL A 218 -14.33 -27.77 1.87
CA VAL A 218 -13.20 -28.65 2.15
C VAL A 218 -12.63 -28.37 3.54
N GLY A 219 -12.40 -27.11 3.90
CA GLY A 219 -11.92 -26.72 5.23
C GLY A 219 -12.87 -27.16 6.35
N LEU A 220 -14.18 -26.97 6.16
CA LEU A 220 -15.21 -27.43 7.10
C LEU A 220 -15.16 -28.94 7.29
N THR A 221 -15.10 -29.70 6.20
CA THR A 221 -15.15 -31.17 6.25
C THR A 221 -13.85 -31.75 6.80
N LEU A 222 -12.70 -31.28 6.31
CA LEU A 222 -11.38 -31.82 6.66
C LEU A 222 -10.92 -31.36 8.04
N TYR A 223 -10.95 -30.06 8.31
CA TYR A 223 -10.37 -29.51 9.54
C TYR A 223 -11.33 -29.62 10.73
N LEU A 224 -12.60 -29.26 10.53
CA LEU A 224 -13.58 -29.28 11.62
C LEU A 224 -14.26 -30.65 11.76
N GLY A 225 -14.54 -31.32 10.64
CA GLY A 225 -15.16 -32.64 10.64
C GLY A 225 -14.18 -33.75 11.02
N ILE A 226 -13.12 -33.93 10.24
CA ILE A 226 -12.19 -35.07 10.39
C ILE A 226 -11.15 -34.81 11.50
N PHE A 227 -10.46 -33.66 11.47
CA PHE A 227 -9.39 -33.37 12.44
C PHE A 227 -9.88 -32.74 13.76
N GLY A 228 -11.16 -32.37 13.87
CA GLY A 228 -11.74 -31.84 15.10
C GLY A 228 -11.12 -30.52 15.58
N LEU A 229 -10.55 -29.72 14.67
CA LEU A 229 -9.93 -28.43 15.01
C LEU A 229 -10.97 -27.41 15.50
N PRO A 230 -10.57 -26.40 16.30
CA PRO A 230 -11.50 -25.42 16.84
C PRO A 230 -12.15 -24.59 15.72
N ARG A 231 -13.48 -24.50 15.77
CA ARG A 231 -14.28 -23.67 14.87
C ARG A 231 -13.93 -22.20 15.03
N SER A 232 -14.09 -21.46 13.94
CA SER A 232 -13.93 -20.00 13.94
C SER A 232 -12.56 -19.55 14.44
N SER A 233 -11.49 -20.32 14.21
CA SER A 233 -10.13 -19.99 14.68
C SER A 233 -9.26 -19.44 13.55
N PRO A 234 -8.29 -18.53 13.83
CA PRO A 234 -7.32 -18.06 12.86
C PRO A 234 -6.53 -19.20 12.21
N LEU A 235 -6.27 -20.28 12.96
CA LEU A 235 -5.60 -21.47 12.45
C LEU A 235 -6.39 -22.12 11.31
N VAL A 236 -7.67 -22.46 11.54
CA VAL A 236 -8.50 -23.14 10.53
C VAL A 236 -8.78 -22.22 9.34
N GLY A 237 -8.98 -20.91 9.60
CA GLY A 237 -9.06 -19.89 8.55
C GLY A 237 -7.82 -19.85 7.67
N GLY A 238 -6.64 -19.80 8.29
CA GLY A 238 -5.37 -19.69 7.58
C GLY A 238 -5.05 -20.95 6.78
N MET A 239 -5.32 -22.13 7.36
CA MET A 239 -5.19 -23.42 6.66
C MET A 239 -6.12 -23.49 5.44
N THR A 240 -7.37 -23.05 5.57
CA THR A 240 -8.33 -23.07 4.46
C THR A 240 -7.91 -22.13 3.32
N LEU A 241 -7.48 -20.91 3.66
CA LEU A 241 -6.98 -19.94 2.68
C LEU A 241 -5.65 -20.38 2.06
N SER A 242 -4.82 -21.14 2.78
CA SER A 242 -3.55 -21.63 2.24
C SER A 242 -3.75 -22.51 1.01
N PHE A 243 -4.81 -23.35 0.98
CA PHE A 243 -5.12 -24.17 -0.19
C PHE A 243 -5.52 -23.33 -1.42
N MET A 244 -6.25 -22.24 -1.19
CA MET A 244 -6.61 -21.31 -2.25
C MET A 244 -5.38 -20.51 -2.73
N MET A 245 -4.45 -20.18 -1.82
CA MET A 245 -3.21 -19.46 -2.13
C MET A 245 -2.21 -20.30 -2.93
N LEU A 246 -2.16 -21.59 -2.63
CA LEU A 246 -1.13 -22.52 -3.11
C LEU A 246 -0.95 -22.51 -4.64
N PRO A 247 -1.99 -22.67 -5.48
CA PRO A 247 -1.79 -22.69 -6.93
C PRO A 247 -1.17 -21.38 -7.46
N ASN A 248 -1.51 -20.24 -6.87
CA ASN A 248 -0.95 -18.94 -7.28
C ASN A 248 0.55 -18.86 -6.98
N ILE A 249 0.98 -19.30 -5.79
CA ILE A 249 2.41 -19.30 -5.40
C ILE A 249 3.20 -20.28 -6.28
N ILE A 250 2.66 -21.48 -6.55
CA ILE A 250 3.34 -22.48 -7.37
C ILE A 250 3.53 -21.94 -8.81
N ILE A 251 2.48 -21.37 -9.42
CA ILE A 251 2.55 -20.79 -10.77
C ILE A 251 3.55 -19.63 -10.80
N ALA A 252 3.48 -18.73 -9.82
CA ALA A 252 4.40 -17.61 -9.71
C ALA A 252 5.86 -18.09 -9.58
N THR A 253 6.11 -19.11 -8.76
CA THR A 253 7.44 -19.68 -8.56
C THR A 253 7.96 -20.38 -9.81
N LYS A 254 7.14 -21.21 -10.46
CA LYS A 254 7.49 -21.85 -11.72
C LYS A 254 7.86 -20.83 -12.79
N ASN A 255 7.05 -19.79 -12.95
CA ASN A 255 7.31 -18.72 -13.92
C ASN A 255 8.55 -17.89 -13.54
N ALA A 256 8.82 -17.70 -12.25
CA ALA A 256 10.02 -17.03 -11.79
C ALA A 256 11.28 -17.81 -12.18
N PHE A 257 11.29 -19.12 -11.93
CA PHE A 257 12.38 -20.04 -12.29
C PHE A 257 12.53 -20.20 -13.81
N ALA A 258 11.42 -20.17 -14.57
CA ALA A 258 11.44 -20.21 -16.04
C ALA A 258 12.18 -19.03 -16.68
N ASN A 259 12.26 -17.91 -15.97
CA ASN A 259 12.91 -16.70 -16.44
C ASN A 259 14.33 -16.52 -15.86
N VAL A 260 14.91 -17.56 -15.24
CA VAL A 260 16.33 -17.59 -14.85
C VAL A 260 17.16 -17.99 -16.07
N PRO A 261 18.17 -17.21 -16.50
CA PRO A 261 19.01 -17.56 -17.65
C PRO A 261 19.68 -18.91 -17.48
N ILE A 262 19.60 -19.76 -18.52
CA ILE A 262 20.21 -21.11 -18.50
C ILE A 262 21.73 -21.05 -18.35
N THR A 263 22.36 -20.01 -18.90
CA THR A 263 23.82 -19.78 -18.86
C THR A 263 24.39 -19.73 -17.44
N ILE A 264 23.63 -19.19 -16.48
CA ILE A 264 24.06 -19.12 -15.07
C ILE A 264 24.09 -20.52 -14.45
N LYS A 265 23.12 -21.36 -14.81
CA LYS A 265 23.06 -22.75 -14.35
C LYS A 265 24.18 -23.57 -14.97
N ASP A 266 24.38 -23.45 -16.28
CA ASP A 266 25.44 -24.16 -17.01
C ASP A 266 26.82 -23.77 -16.50
N ALA A 267 27.06 -22.48 -16.19
CA ALA A 267 28.31 -22.01 -15.59
C ALA A 267 28.53 -22.63 -14.20
N ALA A 268 27.50 -22.68 -13.35
CA ALA A 268 27.60 -23.30 -12.03
C ALA A 268 27.84 -24.82 -12.11
N PHE A 269 27.18 -25.52 -13.04
CA PHE A 269 27.43 -26.93 -13.31
C PHE A 269 28.85 -27.19 -13.84
N ALA A 270 29.37 -26.33 -14.71
CA ALA A 270 30.73 -26.43 -15.26
C ALA A 270 31.81 -26.28 -14.17
N LEU A 271 31.52 -25.52 -13.10
CA LEU A 271 32.38 -25.41 -11.91
C LEU A 271 32.23 -26.60 -10.93
N GLY A 272 31.42 -27.61 -11.27
CA GLY A 272 31.20 -28.80 -10.44
C GLY A 272 30.19 -28.60 -9.30
N ALA A 273 29.36 -27.55 -9.33
CA ALA A 273 28.36 -27.34 -8.29
C ALA A 273 27.24 -28.39 -8.38
N PRO A 274 26.82 -29.01 -7.26
CA PRO A 274 25.72 -29.96 -7.26
C PRO A 274 24.38 -29.27 -7.53
N HIS A 275 23.44 -29.98 -8.14
CA HIS A 275 22.14 -29.45 -8.59
C HIS A 275 21.38 -28.67 -7.51
N ILE A 276 21.36 -29.15 -6.27
CA ILE A 276 20.69 -28.44 -5.17
C ILE A 276 21.37 -27.10 -4.84
N LYS A 277 22.69 -27.01 -4.99
CA LYS A 277 23.47 -25.80 -4.74
C LYS A 277 23.32 -24.79 -5.89
N VAL A 278 23.17 -25.27 -7.12
CA VAL A 278 22.77 -24.42 -8.27
C VAL A 278 21.38 -23.82 -8.05
N ILE A 279 20.44 -24.59 -7.50
CA ILE A 279 19.11 -24.08 -7.16
C ILE A 279 19.21 -23.06 -6.03
N LEU A 280 19.81 -23.41 -4.89
CA LEU A 280 19.78 -22.58 -3.67
C LEU A 280 20.65 -21.33 -3.76
N ASP A 281 21.86 -21.42 -4.33
CA ASP A 281 22.81 -20.31 -4.30
C ASP A 281 22.68 -19.38 -5.52
N HIS A 282 22.10 -19.87 -6.63
CA HIS A 282 22.05 -19.12 -7.89
C HIS A 282 20.61 -18.92 -8.36
N SER A 283 19.86 -20.00 -8.60
CA SER A 283 18.56 -19.91 -9.26
C SER A 283 17.47 -19.29 -8.37
N LEU A 284 17.43 -19.68 -7.09
CA LEU A 284 16.44 -19.21 -6.12
C LEU A 284 16.62 -17.72 -5.80
N PRO A 285 17.83 -17.20 -5.50
CA PRO A 285 18.03 -15.76 -5.28
C PRO A 285 17.61 -14.90 -6.49
N ILE A 286 17.89 -15.37 -7.71
CA ILE A 286 17.50 -14.66 -8.94
C ILE A 286 15.98 -14.71 -9.17
N ALA A 287 15.34 -15.83 -8.83
CA ALA A 287 13.89 -15.98 -8.93
C ALA A 287 13.12 -15.29 -7.79
N LEU A 288 13.75 -15.05 -6.64
CA LEU A 288 13.11 -14.59 -5.41
C LEU A 288 12.29 -13.29 -5.55
N PRO A 289 12.77 -12.22 -6.23
CA PRO A 289 11.96 -11.01 -6.41
C PRO A 289 10.63 -11.27 -7.12
N ARG A 290 10.62 -12.16 -8.12
CA ARG A 290 9.41 -12.53 -8.87
C ARG A 290 8.47 -13.41 -8.02
N ILE A 291 9.03 -14.29 -7.19
CA ILE A 291 8.26 -15.09 -6.22
C ILE A 291 7.58 -14.18 -5.19
N ILE A 292 8.31 -13.18 -4.67
CA ILE A 292 7.77 -12.20 -3.72
C ILE A 292 6.62 -11.42 -4.36
N HIS A 293 6.78 -10.91 -5.58
CA HIS A 293 5.71 -10.21 -6.31
C HIS A 293 4.46 -11.09 -6.44
N GLY A 294 4.61 -12.33 -6.92
CA GLY A 294 3.48 -13.25 -7.05
C GLY A 294 2.82 -13.59 -5.72
N THR A 295 3.60 -13.64 -4.64
CA THR A 295 3.10 -13.83 -3.27
C THR A 295 2.27 -12.63 -2.80
N VAL A 296 2.74 -11.40 -3.05
CA VAL A 296 2.00 -10.17 -2.70
C VAL A 296 0.64 -10.12 -3.39
N LEU A 297 0.58 -10.44 -4.69
CA LEU A 297 -0.69 -10.52 -5.43
C LEU A 297 -1.63 -11.58 -4.84
N ALA A 298 -1.09 -12.73 -4.41
CA ALA A 298 -1.88 -13.78 -3.78
C ALA A 298 -2.41 -13.35 -2.39
N ILE A 299 -1.62 -12.62 -1.60
CA ILE A 299 -2.05 -12.05 -0.31
C ILE A 299 -3.18 -11.04 -0.53
N ALA A 300 -3.03 -10.12 -1.49
CA ALA A 300 -4.02 -9.09 -1.79
C ALA A 300 -5.39 -9.70 -2.14
N ARG A 301 -5.39 -10.79 -2.92
CA ARG A 301 -6.62 -11.53 -3.22
C ARG A 301 -7.25 -12.12 -1.96
N ILE A 302 -6.46 -12.84 -1.15
CA ILE A 302 -6.95 -13.56 0.04
C ILE A 302 -7.45 -12.61 1.14
N LEU A 303 -6.84 -11.45 1.27
CA LEU A 303 -7.27 -10.39 2.19
C LEU A 303 -8.72 -9.96 1.95
N GLY A 304 -9.23 -10.09 0.73
CA GLY A 304 -10.61 -9.77 0.36
C GLY A 304 -11.57 -10.96 0.34
N GLU A 305 -11.11 -12.20 0.57
CA GLU A 305 -11.95 -13.39 0.47
C GLU A 305 -12.77 -13.61 1.74
N SER A 306 -14.10 -13.61 1.61
CA SER A 306 -15.03 -13.88 2.72
C SER A 306 -15.68 -15.27 2.60
N SER A 307 -16.03 -15.71 1.38
CA SER A 307 -16.76 -16.95 1.09
C SER A 307 -16.22 -18.21 1.80
N PRO A 308 -14.93 -18.59 1.69
CA PRO A 308 -14.44 -19.79 2.37
C PRO A 308 -14.48 -19.68 3.90
N LEU A 309 -14.27 -18.48 4.43
CA LEU A 309 -14.21 -18.21 5.87
C LEU A 309 -15.60 -18.22 6.51
N LEU A 310 -16.63 -17.78 5.77
CA LEU A 310 -18.02 -17.93 6.19
C LEU A 310 -18.39 -19.40 6.37
N MET A 311 -17.98 -20.27 5.43
CA MET A 311 -18.31 -21.69 5.43
C MET A 311 -17.72 -22.46 6.63
N ILE A 312 -16.50 -22.11 7.06
CA ILE A 312 -15.86 -22.71 8.25
C ILE A 312 -16.34 -22.10 9.58
N GLY A 313 -17.36 -21.24 9.54
CA GLY A 313 -18.02 -20.71 10.72
C GLY A 313 -17.39 -19.46 11.33
N MET A 314 -16.53 -18.71 10.62
CA MET A 314 -16.01 -17.42 11.14
C MET A 314 -17.07 -16.31 11.22
N VAL A 315 -18.35 -16.64 10.93
CA VAL A 315 -19.52 -15.74 11.05
C VAL A 315 -19.99 -15.54 12.50
N ALA A 316 -19.29 -16.15 13.47
CA ALA A 316 -19.68 -16.07 14.87
C ALA A 316 -19.43 -14.67 15.44
N PHE A 317 -20.37 -14.18 16.25
CA PHE A 317 -20.19 -12.97 17.05
C PHE A 317 -19.08 -13.19 18.09
N ILE A 318 -17.99 -12.45 17.99
CA ILE A 318 -16.81 -12.59 18.87
C ILE A 318 -16.50 -11.23 19.51
N ALA A 319 -16.78 -11.15 20.82
CA ALA A 319 -16.70 -9.92 21.58
C ALA A 319 -15.28 -9.57 22.06
N ASP A 320 -14.36 -10.53 22.02
CA ASP A 320 -13.00 -10.39 22.55
C ASP A 320 -11.96 -10.39 21.43
N THR A 321 -10.81 -9.75 21.65
CA THR A 321 -9.67 -9.80 20.73
C THR A 321 -8.96 -11.14 20.86
N PRO A 322 -8.68 -11.85 19.76
CA PRO A 322 -7.96 -13.13 19.83
C PRO A 322 -6.54 -12.92 20.34
N THR A 323 -6.08 -13.81 21.21
CA THR A 323 -4.72 -13.79 21.78
C THR A 323 -3.86 -14.95 21.30
N SER A 324 -4.51 -16.06 20.92
CA SER A 324 -3.91 -17.29 20.41
C SER A 324 -4.52 -17.68 19.06
N PHE A 325 -3.80 -18.48 18.27
CA PHE A 325 -4.23 -18.96 16.96
C PHE A 325 -5.41 -19.96 17.03
N PHE A 326 -5.69 -20.49 18.21
CA PHE A 326 -6.80 -21.41 18.49
C PHE A 326 -8.04 -20.71 19.07
N ASP A 327 -7.89 -19.44 19.49
CA ASP A 327 -9.00 -18.68 20.05
C ASP A 327 -10.05 -18.43 18.97
N PRO A 328 -11.34 -18.35 19.34
CA PRO A 328 -12.36 -17.85 18.44
C PRO A 328 -11.98 -16.46 17.92
N ALA A 329 -11.89 -16.31 16.61
CA ALA A 329 -11.63 -15.05 15.92
C ALA A 329 -12.55 -14.89 14.69
N THR A 330 -12.74 -13.63 14.32
CA THR A 330 -13.34 -13.22 13.06
C THR A 330 -12.27 -12.52 12.22
N VAL A 331 -12.55 -12.31 10.94
CA VAL A 331 -11.67 -11.58 10.02
C VAL A 331 -12.40 -10.39 9.45
N LEU A 332 -11.66 -9.37 9.00
CA LEU A 332 -12.23 -8.15 8.45
C LEU A 332 -13.27 -8.39 7.32
N PRO A 333 -13.03 -9.23 6.31
CA PRO A 333 -14.01 -9.45 5.24
C PRO A 333 -15.34 -10.03 5.76
N VAL A 334 -15.25 -10.95 6.73
CA VAL A 334 -16.42 -11.57 7.34
C VAL A 334 -17.13 -10.58 8.26
N GLN A 335 -16.38 -9.77 9.01
CA GLN A 335 -16.94 -8.72 9.87
C GLN A 335 -17.72 -7.68 9.05
N ILE A 336 -17.16 -7.25 7.92
CA ILE A 336 -17.82 -6.34 6.97
C ILE A 336 -19.11 -6.96 6.44
N TYR A 337 -19.09 -8.26 6.12
CA TYR A 337 -20.27 -8.99 5.68
C TYR A 337 -21.36 -9.07 6.77
N ILE A 338 -20.99 -9.39 8.02
CA ILE A 338 -21.93 -9.44 9.16
C ILE A 338 -22.56 -8.07 9.39
N TRP A 339 -21.75 -7.00 9.37
CA TRP A 339 -22.26 -5.63 9.54
C TRP A 339 -23.15 -5.21 8.36
N SER A 340 -22.76 -5.52 7.13
CA SER A 340 -23.57 -5.20 5.93
C SER A 340 -24.89 -5.97 5.86
N SER A 341 -24.97 -7.15 6.48
CA SER A 341 -26.18 -7.98 6.52
C SER A 341 -27.07 -7.73 7.75
N SER A 342 -26.60 -6.88 8.68
CA SER A 342 -27.34 -6.55 9.89
C SER A 342 -28.48 -5.56 9.58
N PRO A 343 -29.66 -5.72 10.22
CA PRO A 343 -30.84 -4.90 9.92
C PRO A 343 -30.74 -3.44 10.43
N GLU A 344 -29.82 -3.14 11.35
CA GLU A 344 -29.64 -1.77 11.87
C GLU A 344 -28.79 -0.90 10.94
N ILE A 345 -29.31 0.28 10.57
CA ILE A 345 -28.64 1.23 9.65
C ILE A 345 -27.24 1.62 10.15
N ALA A 346 -27.01 1.64 11.47
CA ALA A 346 -25.74 1.99 12.06
C ALA A 346 -24.60 1.00 11.70
N PHE A 347 -24.89 -0.28 11.40
CA PHE A 347 -23.87 -1.24 10.96
C PHE A 347 -23.42 -1.00 9.51
N ILE A 348 -24.29 -0.45 8.65
CA ILE A 348 -23.92 -0.06 7.28
C ILE A 348 -22.80 0.99 7.30
N GLU A 349 -22.84 1.90 8.28
CA GLU A 349 -21.81 2.94 8.47
C GLU A 349 -20.44 2.33 8.85
N LEU A 350 -20.46 1.33 9.73
CA LEU A 350 -19.26 0.63 10.19
C LEU A 350 -18.61 -0.18 9.06
N ALA A 351 -19.44 -0.88 8.28
CA ALA A 351 -18.99 -1.61 7.10
C ALA A 351 -18.34 -0.68 6.07
N ALA A 352 -18.93 0.50 5.83
CA ALA A 352 -18.40 1.47 4.90
C ALA A 352 -17.00 1.99 5.30
N ILE A 353 -16.78 2.36 6.58
CA ILE A 353 -15.45 2.79 7.05
C ILE A 353 -14.43 1.66 6.91
N ALA A 354 -14.80 0.43 7.24
CA ALA A 354 -13.90 -0.71 7.13
C ALA A 354 -13.48 -0.97 5.68
N ILE A 355 -14.37 -0.77 4.71
CA ILE A 355 -14.04 -0.84 3.28
C ILE A 355 -13.10 0.29 2.87
N ILE A 356 -13.30 1.52 3.36
CA ILE A 356 -12.40 2.65 3.09
C ILE A 356 -11.00 2.39 3.64
N ALA A 357 -10.89 1.88 4.87
CA ALA A 357 -9.60 1.57 5.46
C ALA A 357 -8.82 0.53 4.64
N LEU A 358 -9.52 -0.38 3.95
CA LEU A 358 -8.95 -1.39 3.07
C LEU A 358 -8.58 -0.84 1.68
N LEU A 359 -9.30 0.18 1.20
CA LEU A 359 -9.06 0.84 -0.09
C LEU A 359 -8.00 1.97 -0.02
N LEU A 360 -7.75 2.55 1.15
CA LEU A 360 -6.86 3.70 1.36
C LEU A 360 -5.38 3.35 1.63
N GLN A 361 -4.86 2.22 1.12
CA GLN A 361 -3.41 2.04 1.09
C GLN A 361 -2.82 3.05 0.09
N PHE A 362 -2.29 4.17 0.60
CA PHE A 362 -1.72 5.24 -0.23
C PHE A 362 -0.33 4.87 -0.72
N MET A 363 -0.06 5.13 -2.00
CA MET A 363 1.28 5.15 -2.55
C MET A 363 1.93 6.49 -2.18
N LYS A 364 2.98 6.43 -1.35
CA LYS A 364 3.74 7.60 -0.91
C LYS A 364 4.98 7.81 -1.76
N ILE A 365 5.11 9.03 -2.29
CA ILE A 365 6.22 9.45 -3.14
C ILE A 365 6.93 10.61 -2.44
N THR A 366 8.19 10.40 -2.08
CA THR A 366 9.03 11.46 -1.50
C THR A 366 9.91 12.05 -2.58
N VAL A 367 9.80 13.36 -2.77
CA VAL A 367 10.74 14.15 -3.57
C VAL A 367 11.69 14.87 -2.61
N LEU A 368 12.98 14.59 -2.69
CA LEU A 368 13.97 15.25 -1.83
C LEU A 368 14.12 16.72 -2.20
N SER A 369 14.25 17.57 -1.20
CA SER A 369 14.71 18.96 -1.32
C SER A 369 15.94 19.18 -0.44
N GLY A 370 16.71 20.19 -0.77
CA GLY A 370 17.86 20.61 0.02
C GLY A 370 18.53 21.82 -0.60
N TYR A 371 19.52 22.37 0.09
CA TYR A 371 20.25 23.52 -0.40
C TYR A 371 20.82 23.28 -1.81
N GLY A 372 20.38 24.10 -2.76
CA GLY A 372 20.85 24.10 -4.15
C GLY A 372 20.11 23.18 -5.11
N LEU A 373 19.31 22.23 -4.62
CA LEU A 373 18.33 21.56 -5.49
C LEU A 373 17.29 22.58 -5.97
N ASN A 374 16.84 22.45 -7.22
CA ASN A 374 15.93 23.43 -7.82
C ASN A 374 14.84 22.83 -8.72
N CYS A 375 14.82 21.50 -8.87
CA CYS A 375 13.86 20.79 -9.71
C CYS A 375 12.77 20.03 -8.93
N GLU A 376 12.60 20.30 -7.63
CA GLU A 376 11.71 19.53 -6.77
C GLU A 376 10.24 19.72 -7.14
N LYS A 377 9.86 20.95 -7.51
CA LYS A 377 8.47 21.31 -7.79
C LYS A 377 7.97 20.68 -9.09
N GLU A 378 8.78 20.71 -10.14
CA GLU A 378 8.45 20.07 -11.41
C GLU A 378 8.49 18.55 -11.31
N THR A 379 9.41 17.98 -10.52
CA THR A 379 9.44 16.53 -10.26
C THR A 379 8.17 16.09 -9.52
N ALA A 380 7.77 16.81 -8.46
CA ALA A 380 6.52 16.54 -7.76
C ALA A 380 5.30 16.73 -8.68
N PHE A 381 5.32 17.78 -9.51
CA PHE A 381 4.27 18.03 -10.50
C PHE A 381 4.16 16.90 -11.53
N ALA A 382 5.28 16.34 -12.00
CA ALA A 382 5.28 15.22 -12.93
C ALA A 382 4.56 13.99 -12.37
N PHE A 383 4.83 13.61 -11.12
CA PHE A 383 4.13 12.52 -10.44
C PHE A 383 2.63 12.82 -10.26
N MET A 384 2.28 14.03 -9.85
CA MET A 384 0.88 14.44 -9.70
C MET A 384 0.11 14.45 -11.03
N GLU A 385 0.71 14.95 -12.11
CA GLU A 385 0.08 14.96 -13.42
C GLU A 385 -0.03 13.57 -14.03
N CYS A 386 0.97 12.71 -13.80
CA CYS A 386 0.92 11.31 -14.18
C CYS A 386 -0.22 10.56 -13.44
N SER A 387 -0.35 10.79 -12.13
CA SER A 387 -1.46 10.30 -11.32
C SER A 387 -2.82 10.71 -11.90
N ARG A 388 -3.00 11.99 -12.26
CA ARG A 388 -4.22 12.49 -12.91
C ARG A 388 -4.47 11.82 -14.26
N LYS A 389 -3.42 11.62 -15.06
CA LYS A 389 -3.51 10.96 -16.37
C LYS A 389 -3.95 9.50 -16.25
N LEU A 390 -3.44 8.78 -15.26
CA LEU A 390 -3.75 7.37 -15.02
C LEU A 390 -5.03 7.17 -14.21
N GLY A 391 -5.59 8.22 -13.61
CA GLY A 391 -6.78 8.14 -12.77
C GLY A 391 -6.53 7.53 -11.38
N ILE A 392 -5.29 7.57 -10.90
CA ILE A 392 -4.90 7.00 -9.61
C ILE A 392 -5.08 8.07 -8.53
N SER A 393 -6.05 7.90 -7.63
CA SER A 393 -6.43 8.90 -6.62
C SER A 393 -5.76 8.73 -5.25
N ASN A 394 -5.12 7.59 -5.00
CA ASN A 394 -4.47 7.23 -3.74
C ASN A 394 -2.95 7.47 -3.74
N ILE A 395 -2.52 8.64 -4.25
CA ILE A 395 -1.10 9.03 -4.30
C ILE A 395 -0.88 10.25 -3.42
N GLU A 396 0.11 10.18 -2.54
CA GLU A 396 0.61 11.31 -1.77
C GLU A 396 2.03 11.64 -2.24
N VAL A 397 2.20 12.81 -2.88
CA VAL A 397 3.51 13.32 -3.30
C VAL A 397 3.95 14.41 -2.32
N LYS A 398 5.05 14.18 -1.61
CA LYS A 398 5.57 15.12 -0.60
C LYS A 398 6.98 15.55 -0.95
N ILE A 399 7.20 16.86 -1.01
CA ILE A 399 8.55 17.43 -1.07
C ILE A 399 9.06 17.52 0.36
N VAL A 400 10.19 16.88 0.66
CA VAL A 400 10.74 16.81 2.01
C VAL A 400 12.19 17.25 1.99
N HIS A 401 12.55 18.18 2.87
CA HIS A 401 13.93 18.64 2.97
C HIS A 401 14.82 17.55 3.60
N ILE A 402 16.06 17.41 3.15
CA ILE A 402 16.98 16.37 3.64
C ILE A 402 17.15 16.39 5.16
N ASN A 403 17.17 17.57 5.77
CA ASN A 403 17.24 17.70 7.24
C ASN A 403 16.02 17.11 7.94
N ASP A 404 14.82 17.26 7.38
CA ASP A 404 13.60 16.71 7.99
C ASP A 404 13.62 15.17 7.96
N ILE A 405 14.24 14.58 6.94
CA ILE A 405 14.43 13.12 6.86
C ILE A 405 15.51 12.66 7.83
N ILE A 406 16.59 13.44 8.01
CA ILE A 406 17.61 13.15 9.01
C ILE A 406 17.01 13.19 10.43
N ASP A 407 16.17 14.19 10.71
CA ASP A 407 15.50 14.33 12.00
C ASP A 407 14.40 13.28 12.21
N ASN A 408 13.76 12.79 11.14
CA ASN A 408 12.76 11.74 11.18
C ASN A 408 12.91 10.71 10.03
N PRO A 409 13.81 9.71 10.17
CA PRO A 409 14.07 8.73 9.11
C PRO A 409 12.87 7.83 8.78
N SER A 410 11.85 7.77 9.64
CA SER A 410 10.63 7.00 9.38
C SER A 410 9.85 7.46 8.15
N GLU A 411 9.97 8.74 7.76
CA GLU A 411 9.37 9.27 6.52
C GLU A 411 9.90 8.55 5.28
N LEU A 412 11.21 8.25 5.24
CA LEU A 412 11.81 7.48 4.16
C LEU A 412 11.30 6.03 4.13
N LYS A 413 11.10 5.42 5.31
CA LYS A 413 10.59 4.04 5.43
C LYS A 413 9.16 3.89 4.93
N LEU A 414 8.33 4.92 5.05
CA LEU A 414 6.93 4.89 4.61
C LEU A 414 6.74 5.14 3.11
N SER A 415 7.77 5.60 2.40
CA SER A 415 7.69 5.93 0.99
C SER A 415 7.91 4.73 0.07
N ASN A 416 7.11 4.64 -0.98
CA ASN A 416 7.21 3.64 -2.05
C ASN A 416 8.19 4.08 -3.15
N ILE A 417 8.25 5.39 -3.41
CA ILE A 417 9.12 5.99 -4.41
C ILE A 417 9.93 7.11 -3.77
N LEU A 418 11.24 7.11 -3.99
CA LEU A 418 12.15 8.20 -3.66
C LEU A 418 12.64 8.87 -4.96
N ALA A 419 12.40 10.16 -5.11
CA ALA A 419 12.94 10.96 -6.20
C ALA A 419 13.98 11.95 -5.67
N ILE A 420 15.19 11.90 -6.21
CA ILE A 420 16.24 12.90 -5.99
C ILE A 420 16.27 13.79 -7.24
N PRO A 421 15.75 15.03 -7.15
CA PRO A 421 15.60 15.91 -8.31
C PRO A 421 16.94 16.57 -8.71
N GLY A 422 16.91 17.28 -9.83
CA GLY A 422 18.04 18.06 -10.33
C GLY A 422 18.26 19.39 -9.59
N GLY A 423 19.38 20.04 -9.92
CA GLY A 423 19.79 21.33 -9.39
C GLY A 423 21.31 21.48 -9.32
N PHE A 424 21.77 22.24 -8.34
CA PHE A 424 23.17 22.51 -8.03
C PHE A 424 23.36 22.36 -6.52
N SER A 425 23.19 21.14 -5.99
CA SER A 425 23.21 20.93 -4.54
C SER A 425 24.53 21.44 -3.92
N TYR A 426 24.40 22.30 -2.90
CA TYR A 426 25.52 23.04 -2.29
C TYR A 426 26.40 23.80 -3.30
N GLY A 427 25.81 24.31 -4.39
CA GLY A 427 26.52 25.08 -5.42
C GLY A 427 27.47 24.25 -6.28
N ASP A 428 27.51 22.92 -6.10
CA ASP A 428 28.48 22.01 -6.70
C ASP A 428 29.96 22.35 -6.35
N ASP A 429 30.21 23.13 -5.29
CA ASP A 429 31.53 23.67 -4.90
C ASP A 429 32.61 22.59 -4.64
N THR A 430 32.18 21.38 -4.26
CA THR A 430 33.06 20.23 -3.96
C THR A 430 32.98 19.13 -5.01
N GLY A 431 32.51 19.48 -6.20
CA GLY A 431 32.07 18.56 -7.26
C GLY A 431 30.58 18.26 -7.16
N ALA A 432 29.91 18.16 -8.30
CA ALA A 432 28.45 18.13 -8.32
C ALA A 432 27.87 16.90 -7.60
N GLY A 433 26.86 17.16 -6.75
CA GLY A 433 26.20 16.14 -5.92
C GLY A 433 27.03 15.56 -4.76
N ASN A 434 28.29 15.96 -4.59
CA ASN A 434 29.21 15.33 -3.63
C ASN A 434 28.83 15.58 -2.16
N ALA A 435 28.62 16.85 -1.80
CA ALA A 435 28.24 17.24 -0.44
C ALA A 435 26.89 16.62 -0.02
N PHE A 436 25.94 16.56 -0.94
CA PHE A 436 24.62 15.97 -0.67
C PHE A 436 24.70 14.45 -0.47
N ALA A 437 25.46 13.74 -1.31
CA ALA A 437 25.70 12.30 -1.15
C ALA A 437 26.40 11.97 0.18
N LEU A 438 27.41 12.74 0.57
CA LEU A 438 28.07 12.59 1.88
C LEU A 438 27.11 12.81 3.04
N ARG A 439 26.19 13.78 2.91
CA ARG A 439 25.17 14.03 3.94
C ARG A 439 24.22 12.84 4.11
N ILE A 440 23.77 12.22 3.02
CA ILE A 440 23.00 10.97 3.10
C ILE A 440 23.84 9.85 3.71
N LYS A 441 25.06 9.64 3.22
CA LYS A 441 25.95 8.56 3.68
C LYS A 441 26.32 8.66 5.17
N ASN A 442 26.42 9.86 5.71
CA ASN A 442 26.82 10.04 7.11
C ASN A 442 25.64 9.98 8.10
N ASN A 443 24.40 10.22 7.64
CA ASN A 443 23.24 10.37 8.53
C ASN A 443 22.10 9.38 8.27
N LEU A 444 22.03 8.78 7.08
CA LEU A 444 20.89 7.98 6.61
C LEU A 444 21.34 6.70 5.86
N LEU A 445 22.58 6.24 6.05
CA LEU A 445 23.12 5.13 5.27
C LEU A 445 22.32 3.85 5.48
N ASP A 446 22.04 3.51 6.74
CA ASP A 446 21.34 2.27 7.10
C ASP A 446 19.90 2.29 6.56
N GLU A 447 19.20 3.41 6.71
CA GLU A 447 17.84 3.58 6.19
C GLU A 447 17.79 3.59 4.67
N PHE A 448 18.79 4.17 4.01
CA PHE A 448 18.89 4.15 2.56
C PHE A 448 19.20 2.74 2.03
N GLN A 449 20.07 1.98 2.69
CA GLN A 449 20.32 0.58 2.35
C GLN A 449 19.08 -0.30 2.60
N GLU A 450 18.39 -0.08 3.71
CA GLU A 450 17.11 -0.73 4.00
C GLU A 450 16.10 -0.42 2.89
N PHE A 451 16.00 0.84 2.45
CA PHE A 451 15.13 1.24 1.34
C PHE A 451 15.47 0.52 0.03
N LEU A 452 16.76 0.43 -0.33
CA LEU A 452 17.22 -0.28 -1.52
C LEU A 452 16.90 -1.79 -1.50
N SER A 453 16.94 -2.39 -0.30
CA SER A 453 16.63 -3.80 -0.11
C SER A 453 15.14 -4.14 -0.28
N GLN A 454 14.26 -3.14 -0.14
CA GLN A 454 12.81 -3.29 -0.22
C GLN A 454 12.30 -3.12 -1.66
N ASP A 455 11.03 -3.51 -1.88
CA ASP A 455 10.36 -3.35 -3.17
C ASP A 455 9.89 -1.91 -3.38
N LYS A 456 10.87 -1.03 -3.60
CA LYS A 456 10.70 0.42 -3.70
C LYS A 456 11.50 0.95 -4.88
N LEU A 457 11.04 2.05 -5.47
CA LEU A 457 11.69 2.65 -6.63
C LEU A 457 12.48 3.90 -6.25
N ILE A 458 13.64 4.11 -6.89
CA ILE A 458 14.44 5.33 -6.75
C ILE A 458 14.71 5.92 -8.12
N ILE A 459 14.55 7.23 -8.27
CA ILE A 459 15.00 7.97 -9.46
C ILE A 459 15.88 9.15 -9.05
N GLY A 460 17.01 9.32 -9.73
CA GLY A 460 17.93 10.45 -9.54
C GLY A 460 18.12 11.20 -10.85
N ILE A 461 17.68 12.45 -10.89
CA ILE A 461 17.62 13.26 -12.12
C ILE A 461 18.70 14.33 -12.10
N CYS A 462 19.55 14.41 -13.13
CA CYS A 462 20.65 15.37 -13.28
C CYS A 462 21.54 15.42 -12.01
N ASN A 463 21.40 16.41 -11.12
CA ASN A 463 22.12 16.44 -9.85
C ASN A 463 21.79 15.25 -8.93
N GLY A 464 20.54 14.77 -8.98
CA GLY A 464 20.16 13.52 -8.33
C GLY A 464 20.88 12.30 -8.90
N CYS A 465 21.20 12.27 -10.20
CA CYS A 465 22.02 11.22 -10.80
C CYS A 465 23.45 11.25 -10.23
N GLN A 466 24.05 12.44 -10.14
CA GLN A 466 25.37 12.66 -9.55
C GLN A 466 25.42 12.20 -8.08
N ILE A 467 24.35 12.44 -7.32
CA ILE A 467 24.19 11.96 -5.95
C ILE A 467 24.08 10.44 -5.92
N LEU A 468 23.21 9.83 -6.73
CA LEU A 468 22.99 8.38 -6.73
C LEU A 468 24.23 7.59 -7.14
N VAL A 469 25.00 8.07 -8.11
CA VAL A 469 26.26 7.43 -8.52
C VAL A 469 27.21 7.23 -7.32
N LYS A 470 27.19 8.15 -6.35
CA LYS A 470 28.02 8.07 -5.13
C LYS A 470 27.39 7.22 -4.01
N LEU A 471 26.08 6.99 -4.05
CA LEU A 471 25.33 6.26 -3.01
C LEU A 471 25.13 4.79 -3.34
N ILE A 472 24.95 4.46 -4.63
CA ILE A 472 24.72 3.09 -5.08
C ILE A 472 26.07 2.37 -5.19
N PRO A 473 26.29 1.27 -4.45
CA PRO A 473 27.57 0.55 -4.46
C PRO A 473 28.00 0.10 -5.86
N GLU A 474 27.05 -0.32 -6.71
CA GLU A 474 27.30 -0.74 -8.09
C GLU A 474 27.86 0.38 -8.98
N PHE A 475 27.58 1.64 -8.64
CA PHE A 475 28.04 2.80 -9.40
C PHE A 475 29.30 3.42 -8.79
N SER A 476 29.77 2.95 -7.64
CA SER A 476 30.84 3.63 -6.88
C SER A 476 32.18 3.77 -7.62
N SER A 477 32.44 2.92 -8.62
CA SER A 477 33.66 2.95 -9.43
C SER A 477 33.61 3.92 -10.62
N LEU A 478 32.48 4.59 -10.86
CA LEU A 478 32.34 5.56 -11.95
C LEU A 478 32.24 7.00 -11.45
N ALA A 479 32.60 7.95 -12.32
CA ALA A 479 32.52 9.37 -12.02
C ALA A 479 31.66 10.10 -13.05
N LEU A 480 30.97 11.13 -12.58
CA LEU A 480 30.41 12.18 -13.42
C LEU A 480 31.37 13.38 -13.35
N ILE A 481 31.89 13.78 -14.50
CA ILE A 481 32.90 14.84 -14.63
C ILE A 481 32.42 15.93 -15.59
N HIS A 482 33.22 16.99 -15.72
CA HIS A 482 32.98 18.09 -16.65
C HIS A 482 32.79 17.60 -18.08
N ASN A 483 31.87 18.24 -18.80
CA ASN A 483 31.65 18.00 -20.22
C ASN A 483 32.94 18.30 -21.02
N ASP A 484 33.25 17.53 -22.06
CA ASP A 484 34.48 17.73 -22.86
C ASP A 484 34.57 19.11 -23.54
N ILE A 485 33.41 19.75 -23.77
CA ILE A 485 33.31 21.07 -24.41
C ILE A 485 33.58 22.21 -23.40
N GLY A 486 33.73 21.89 -22.11
CA GLY A 486 34.04 22.86 -21.05
C GLY A 486 32.90 23.82 -20.70
N ASN A 487 31.75 23.72 -21.37
CA ASN A 487 30.60 24.59 -21.20
C ASN A 487 29.34 23.83 -20.77
N TYR A 488 28.45 24.53 -20.07
CA TYR A 488 27.12 24.06 -19.70
C TYR A 488 26.28 23.78 -20.95
N GLN A 489 25.63 22.60 -21.00
CA GLN A 489 24.76 22.21 -22.10
C GLN A 489 23.30 22.28 -21.67
N CYS A 490 22.51 23.10 -22.37
CA CYS A 490 21.06 23.24 -22.17
C CYS A 490 20.33 23.08 -23.50
N ARG A 491 19.81 21.89 -23.77
CA ARG A 491 19.23 21.54 -25.09
C ARG A 491 18.35 20.29 -25.01
N TRP A 492 17.58 20.02 -26.05
CA TRP A 492 16.93 18.73 -26.22
C TRP A 492 17.84 17.71 -26.90
N ILE A 493 17.74 16.46 -26.49
CA ILE A 493 18.50 15.33 -27.01
C ILE A 493 17.60 14.13 -27.22
N ARG A 494 18.03 13.23 -28.10
CA ARG A 494 17.43 11.90 -28.24
C ARG A 494 18.28 10.88 -27.51
N VAL A 495 17.62 9.97 -26.81
CA VAL A 495 18.25 8.83 -26.15
C VAL A 495 17.55 7.55 -26.55
N GLY A 496 18.34 6.54 -26.89
CA GLY A 496 17.89 5.17 -27.10
C GLY A 496 17.87 4.42 -25.77
N VAL A 497 16.82 3.66 -25.54
CA VAL A 497 16.69 2.75 -24.41
C VAL A 497 17.42 1.45 -24.73
N ASN A 498 18.25 0.96 -23.82
CA ASN A 498 18.81 -0.37 -23.97
C ASN A 498 17.68 -1.42 -23.84
N PRO A 499 17.36 -2.20 -24.88
CA PRO A 499 16.28 -3.18 -24.84
C PRO A 499 16.53 -4.32 -23.84
N GLN A 500 17.78 -4.53 -23.43
CA GLN A 500 18.18 -5.52 -22.43
C GLN A 500 18.22 -4.95 -21.01
N SER A 501 17.98 -3.65 -20.82
CA SER A 501 17.94 -3.02 -19.50
C SER A 501 16.77 -3.57 -18.69
N ASN A 502 17.03 -3.92 -17.43
CA ASN A 502 16.01 -4.36 -16.49
C ASN A 502 15.23 -3.19 -15.85
N SER A 503 15.49 -1.94 -16.26
CA SER A 503 14.92 -0.76 -15.62
C SER A 503 13.40 -0.75 -15.71
N VAL A 504 12.75 -0.81 -14.54
CA VAL A 504 11.29 -0.72 -14.39
C VAL A 504 10.78 0.59 -14.99
N TRP A 505 11.55 1.67 -14.81
CA TRP A 505 11.26 3.01 -15.27
C TRP A 505 11.17 3.14 -16.80
N LEU A 506 11.87 2.28 -17.55
CA LEU A 506 12.00 2.37 -19.01
C LEU A 506 11.29 1.23 -19.75
N ARG A 507 10.48 0.45 -19.05
CA ARG A 507 9.82 -0.73 -19.60
C ARG A 507 8.95 -0.40 -20.81
N GLY A 508 9.17 -1.12 -21.91
CA GLY A 508 8.40 -0.97 -23.14
C GLY A 508 8.71 0.29 -23.95
N LEU A 509 9.77 1.02 -23.60
CA LEU A 509 10.21 2.22 -24.30
C LEU A 509 11.42 1.87 -25.18
N SER A 510 11.49 2.46 -26.38
CA SER A 510 12.60 2.27 -27.32
C SER A 510 13.49 3.50 -27.44
N GLU A 511 12.89 4.68 -27.49
CA GLU A 511 13.58 5.96 -27.57
C GLU A 511 12.81 7.05 -26.83
N LEU A 512 13.52 8.09 -26.40
CA LEU A 512 12.94 9.25 -25.72
C LEU A 512 13.60 10.53 -26.23
N TYR A 513 12.79 11.59 -26.38
CA TYR A 513 13.26 12.95 -26.62
C TYR A 513 13.10 13.78 -25.35
N LEU A 514 14.22 14.16 -24.73
CA LEU A 514 14.27 14.77 -23.40
C LEU A 514 15.21 15.98 -23.36
N PRO A 515 14.95 16.98 -22.51
CA PRO A 515 15.87 18.08 -22.29
C PRO A 515 17.03 17.66 -21.37
N ILE A 516 18.20 18.25 -21.57
CA ILE A 516 19.36 18.19 -20.67
C ILE A 516 19.75 19.60 -20.23
N ALA A 517 20.33 19.70 -19.03
CA ALA A 517 20.80 20.96 -18.45
C ALA A 517 21.92 20.67 -17.43
N HIS A 518 23.18 20.58 -17.88
CA HIS A 518 24.31 20.26 -16.99
C HIS A 518 25.68 20.75 -17.50
N GLY A 519 26.58 21.06 -16.57
CA GLY A 519 28.02 21.29 -16.80
C GLY A 519 28.91 20.07 -16.51
N GLU A 520 28.48 19.22 -15.58
CA GLU A 520 29.19 18.01 -15.14
C GLU A 520 28.36 16.74 -15.41
N GLY A 521 28.13 16.42 -16.69
CA GLY A 521 27.29 15.27 -17.07
C GLY A 521 28.01 14.10 -17.72
N LYS A 522 29.34 14.18 -17.86
CA LYS A 522 30.12 13.16 -18.57
C LYS A 522 30.31 11.94 -17.69
N PHE A 523 29.72 10.82 -18.09
CA PHE A 523 30.01 9.51 -17.50
C PHE A 523 31.43 9.09 -17.90
N PHE A 524 32.29 8.92 -16.91
CA PHE A 524 33.68 8.52 -17.09
C PHE A 524 33.98 7.28 -16.25
N MET A 525 34.55 6.26 -16.90
CA MET A 525 35.04 5.04 -16.25
C MET A 525 36.11 4.36 -17.10
N ASP A 526 36.88 3.47 -16.48
CA ASP A 526 37.81 2.59 -17.17
C ASP A 526 37.07 1.49 -17.95
N GLN A 527 37.79 0.88 -18.91
CA GLN A 527 37.20 -0.09 -19.83
C GLN A 527 36.67 -1.35 -19.13
N ASP A 528 37.31 -1.79 -18.05
CA ASP A 528 36.85 -2.94 -17.27
C ASP A 528 35.49 -2.66 -16.61
N ILE A 529 35.30 -1.45 -16.09
CA ILE A 529 34.04 -1.02 -15.46
C ILE A 529 32.95 -0.87 -16.52
N LEU A 530 33.30 -0.33 -17.70
CA LEU A 530 32.37 -0.25 -18.81
C LEU A 530 31.88 -1.64 -19.23
N ASN A 531 32.79 -2.61 -19.37
CA ASN A 531 32.43 -3.98 -19.71
C ASN A 531 31.49 -4.59 -18.66
N GLN A 532 31.77 -4.37 -17.37
CA GLN A 532 30.89 -4.82 -16.28
C GLN A 532 29.48 -4.20 -16.38
N LEU A 533 29.38 -2.90 -16.68
CA LEU A 533 28.09 -2.21 -16.84
C LEU A 533 27.29 -2.72 -18.04
N ILE A 534 27.98 -3.07 -19.13
CA ILE A 534 27.36 -3.65 -20.32
C ILE A 534 26.88 -5.08 -20.01
N GLU A 535 27.72 -5.90 -19.36
CA GLU A 535 27.37 -7.27 -18.97
C GLU A 535 26.18 -7.31 -17.99
N SER A 536 26.10 -6.33 -17.07
CA SER A 536 24.97 -6.21 -16.14
C SER A 536 23.73 -5.55 -16.75
N ASN A 537 23.77 -5.12 -18.01
CA ASN A 537 22.74 -4.32 -18.67
C ASN A 537 22.35 -3.05 -17.90
N SER A 538 23.30 -2.48 -17.15
CA SER A 538 23.11 -1.29 -16.33
C SER A 538 23.17 0.01 -17.16
N ASN A 539 23.62 -0.06 -18.41
CA ASN A 539 23.58 1.03 -19.39
C ASN A 539 22.14 1.28 -19.88
N ALA A 540 21.35 2.02 -19.10
CA ALA A 540 19.91 2.17 -19.32
C ALA A 540 19.54 3.04 -20.54
N LEU A 541 20.22 4.18 -20.69
CA LEU A 541 20.00 5.11 -21.82
C LEU A 541 21.34 5.47 -22.47
N ARG A 542 21.34 5.57 -23.81
CA ARG A 542 22.48 6.04 -24.59
C ARG A 542 22.06 7.16 -25.54
N TYR A 543 22.91 8.16 -25.76
CA TYR A 543 22.69 9.21 -26.74
C TYR A 543 22.65 8.64 -28.17
N ILE A 544 21.69 9.11 -28.96
CA ILE A 544 21.47 8.69 -30.34
C ILE A 544 21.39 9.90 -31.27
N ASP A 545 21.69 9.67 -32.56
CA ASP A 545 21.56 10.64 -33.64
C ASP A 545 20.09 10.81 -34.10
N GLU A 546 19.90 11.62 -35.14
CA GLU A 546 18.57 11.86 -35.73
C GLU A 546 17.97 10.64 -36.45
N ASN A 547 18.80 9.64 -36.79
CA ASN A 547 18.37 8.40 -37.45
C ASN A 547 18.10 7.27 -36.45
N GLY A 548 18.38 7.48 -35.16
CA GLY A 548 18.24 6.47 -34.11
C GLY A 548 19.48 5.60 -33.89
N ASN A 549 20.60 5.91 -34.54
CA ASN A 549 21.88 5.23 -34.31
C ASN A 549 22.59 5.82 -33.09
N TYR A 550 23.44 5.04 -32.43
CA TYR A 550 24.27 5.57 -31.35
C TYR A 550 25.15 6.73 -31.80
N ALA A 551 25.30 7.73 -30.94
CA ALA A 551 26.02 8.96 -31.25
C ALA A 551 27.52 8.74 -31.56
N ASN A 552 28.11 7.61 -31.17
CA ASN A 552 29.50 7.24 -31.41
C ASN A 552 30.47 8.36 -30.96
N LEU A 553 30.20 8.94 -29.78
CA LEU A 553 30.94 10.05 -29.17
C LEU A 553 30.95 11.35 -29.98
N GLN A 554 30.07 11.49 -30.98
CA GLN A 554 30.02 12.69 -31.81
C GLN A 554 29.15 13.77 -31.20
N PHE A 555 29.72 14.97 -31.07
CA PHE A 555 28.96 16.19 -30.82
C PHE A 555 28.25 16.63 -32.13
N PRO A 556 26.99 17.09 -32.12
CA PRO A 556 26.18 17.47 -30.95
C PRO A 556 25.30 16.37 -30.33
N TYR A 557 25.31 15.15 -30.87
CA TYR A 557 24.42 14.07 -30.45
C TYR A 557 24.78 13.53 -29.06
N ASN A 558 26.06 13.30 -28.81
CA ASN A 558 26.63 13.14 -27.47
C ASN A 558 27.06 14.53 -26.97
N PRO A 559 26.32 15.15 -26.03
CA PRO A 559 26.49 16.56 -25.69
C PRO A 559 27.64 16.81 -24.69
N ASN A 560 28.10 15.77 -23.98
CA ASN A 560 29.05 15.89 -22.88
C ASN A 560 30.32 15.06 -23.04
N GLY A 561 30.37 14.15 -24.02
CA GLY A 561 31.49 13.24 -24.21
C GLY A 561 31.44 12.03 -23.27
N SER A 562 30.25 11.66 -22.78
CA SER A 562 30.06 10.46 -21.96
C SER A 562 30.60 9.22 -22.67
N THR A 563 31.37 8.41 -21.93
CA THR A 563 31.90 7.13 -22.38
C THR A 563 30.73 6.24 -22.84
N TYR A 564 30.90 5.58 -23.98
CA TYR A 564 29.88 4.71 -24.58
C TYR A 564 28.53 5.40 -24.86
N ASP A 565 28.52 6.72 -25.02
CA ASP A 565 27.32 7.54 -25.19
C ASP A 565 26.33 7.45 -24.03
N LEU A 566 26.77 7.11 -22.81
CA LEU A 566 25.87 6.92 -21.68
C LEU A 566 25.13 8.22 -21.29
N ALA A 567 23.83 8.09 -21.10
CA ALA A 567 22.94 9.15 -20.62
C ALA A 567 22.23 8.79 -19.30
N ALA A 568 22.08 7.49 -19.00
CA ALA A 568 21.52 7.00 -17.75
C ALA A 568 22.00 5.59 -17.40
N LEU A 569 21.97 5.30 -16.10
CA LEU A 569 22.27 4.01 -15.51
C LEU A 569 21.06 3.45 -14.76
N SER A 570 20.94 2.13 -14.75
CA SER A 570 20.01 1.40 -13.91
C SER A 570 20.79 0.39 -13.07
N ASP A 571 20.39 0.21 -11.81
CA ASP A 571 20.98 -0.83 -10.98
C ASP A 571 20.56 -2.22 -11.49
N LYS A 572 21.26 -3.27 -11.03
CA LYS A 572 20.95 -4.66 -11.41
C LYS A 572 19.51 -5.07 -11.11
N SER A 573 18.90 -4.51 -10.08
CA SER A 573 17.50 -4.81 -9.74
C SER A 573 16.49 -4.16 -10.70
N GLY A 574 16.90 -3.11 -11.42
CA GLY A 574 16.03 -2.33 -12.29
C GLY A 574 15.18 -1.28 -11.56
N ARG A 575 15.26 -1.20 -10.23
CA ARG A 575 14.43 -0.30 -9.40
C ARG A 575 15.02 1.10 -9.24
N VAL A 576 16.33 1.25 -9.43
CA VAL A 576 17.03 2.53 -9.37
C VAL A 576 17.32 3.00 -10.78
N LEU A 577 16.90 4.23 -11.12
CA LEU A 577 17.28 4.90 -12.36
C LEU A 577 18.02 6.21 -12.06
N ALA A 578 19.27 6.32 -12.50
CA ALA A 578 20.08 7.53 -12.40
C ALA A 578 20.30 8.09 -13.82
N LEU A 579 19.73 9.26 -14.13
CA LEU A 579 19.76 9.84 -15.48
C LEU A 579 20.15 11.30 -15.50
N MET A 580 20.94 11.72 -16.50
CA MET A 580 21.29 13.12 -16.72
C MET A 580 20.20 13.95 -17.41
N PRO A 581 19.41 13.42 -18.37
CA PRO A 581 18.27 14.12 -18.92
C PRO A 581 17.17 14.39 -17.88
N HIS A 582 16.38 15.44 -18.10
CA HIS A 582 15.30 15.90 -17.23
C HIS A 582 13.91 15.49 -17.76
N PRO A 583 13.40 14.28 -17.44
CA PRO A 583 12.08 13.85 -17.88
C PRO A 583 10.94 14.69 -17.28
N GLU A 584 11.12 15.22 -16.07
CA GLU A 584 10.18 16.11 -15.38
C GLU A 584 9.99 17.46 -16.09
N ARG A 585 10.94 17.86 -16.95
CA ARG A 585 10.81 19.05 -17.81
C ARG A 585 10.18 18.76 -19.17
N GLY A 586 9.98 17.48 -19.52
CA GLY A 586 9.41 17.02 -20.79
C GLY A 586 8.06 16.30 -20.65
N ILE A 587 7.21 16.77 -19.73
CA ILE A 587 5.92 16.14 -19.38
C ILE A 587 4.83 16.43 -20.41
N PHE A 588 4.80 17.64 -20.96
CA PHE A 588 3.84 18.04 -22.00
C PHE A 588 4.52 18.12 -23.36
N PHE A 589 3.78 17.75 -24.39
CA PHE A 589 4.27 17.82 -25.77
C PHE A 589 4.69 19.25 -26.15
N THR A 590 3.96 20.25 -25.67
CA THR A 590 4.24 21.67 -25.92
C THR A 590 5.49 22.22 -25.22
N GLN A 591 6.16 21.42 -24.39
CA GLN A 591 7.45 21.80 -23.79
C GLN A 591 8.63 21.50 -24.71
N GLN A 592 8.47 20.60 -25.70
CA GLN A 592 9.52 20.25 -26.65
C GLN A 592 9.93 21.48 -27.47
N ASP A 593 11.22 21.69 -27.71
CA ASP A 593 11.70 22.82 -28.53
C ASP A 593 11.16 22.82 -29.97
N ASN A 594 10.89 21.63 -30.53
CA ASN A 594 10.36 21.43 -31.87
C ASN A 594 8.83 21.23 -31.93
N TRP A 595 8.09 21.44 -30.83
CA TRP A 595 6.64 21.16 -30.76
C TRP A 595 5.80 21.84 -31.86
N PRO A 596 6.07 23.10 -32.31
CA PRO A 596 5.25 23.73 -33.33
C PRO A 596 5.38 23.01 -34.68
N LEU A 597 6.59 22.58 -35.01
CA LEU A 597 6.88 21.84 -36.25
C LEU A 597 6.24 20.45 -36.21
N GLU A 598 6.43 19.72 -35.11
CA GLU A 598 5.85 18.38 -34.96
C GLU A 598 4.31 18.41 -34.96
N LYS A 599 3.69 19.44 -34.36
CA LYS A 599 2.24 19.65 -34.43
C LYS A 599 1.75 19.78 -35.87
N GLU A 600 2.41 20.59 -36.68
CA GLU A 600 2.02 20.78 -38.09
C GLU A 600 2.28 19.53 -38.92
N LYS A 601 3.36 18.78 -38.67
CA LYS A 601 3.58 17.46 -39.28
C LYS A 601 2.46 16.48 -38.94
N SER A 602 2.10 16.34 -37.65
CA SER A 602 1.01 15.45 -37.24
C SER A 602 -0.32 15.82 -37.90
N LYS A 603 -0.65 17.12 -37.96
CA LYS A 603 -1.86 17.60 -38.65
C LYS A 603 -1.87 17.24 -40.14
N ARG A 604 -0.75 17.45 -40.84
CA ARG A 604 -0.62 17.12 -42.27
C ARG A 604 -0.74 15.62 -42.54
N LEU A 605 -0.26 14.79 -41.59
CA LEU A 605 -0.38 13.33 -41.65
C LEU A 605 -1.73 12.79 -41.15
N GLY A 606 -2.62 13.65 -40.65
CA GLY A 606 -3.91 13.23 -40.08
C GLY A 606 -3.79 12.48 -38.74
N ILE A 607 -2.66 12.61 -38.03
CA ILE A 607 -2.39 11.94 -36.75
C ILE A 607 -2.75 12.90 -35.60
N ALA A 608 -3.31 12.36 -34.51
CA ALA A 608 -3.62 13.14 -33.32
C ALA A 608 -2.34 13.70 -32.67
N VAL A 609 -2.34 15.00 -32.39
CA VAL A 609 -1.23 15.66 -31.70
C VAL A 609 -1.21 15.17 -30.24
N PRO A 610 -0.09 14.61 -29.76
CA PRO A 610 -0.02 14.10 -28.39
C PRO A 610 -0.14 15.25 -27.39
N LYS A 611 -0.84 15.01 -26.27
CA LYS A 611 -0.92 15.97 -25.16
C LYS A 611 0.36 15.95 -24.32
N TYR A 612 0.90 14.76 -24.08
CA TYR A 612 2.03 14.52 -23.18
C TYR A 612 3.31 14.28 -23.98
N GLY A 613 4.44 14.69 -23.41
CA GLY A 613 5.78 14.45 -23.95
C GLY A 613 6.35 13.11 -23.49
N ASN A 614 7.54 12.74 -23.97
CA ASN A 614 8.16 11.45 -23.66
C ASN A 614 8.57 11.33 -22.18
N GLY A 615 8.81 12.44 -21.49
CA GLY A 615 9.13 12.41 -20.06
C GLY A 615 8.02 11.77 -19.22
N MET A 616 6.75 11.94 -19.61
CA MET A 616 5.59 11.34 -18.93
C MET A 616 5.66 9.82 -18.87
N LEU A 617 6.23 9.17 -19.90
CA LEU A 617 6.27 7.72 -20.01
C LEU A 617 7.09 7.06 -18.88
N ILE A 618 8.14 7.75 -18.41
CA ILE A 618 8.98 7.28 -17.29
C ILE A 618 8.17 7.25 -15.99
N PHE A 619 7.46 8.34 -15.70
CA PHE A 619 6.62 8.43 -14.49
C PHE A 619 5.44 7.47 -14.55
N GLU A 620 4.86 7.23 -15.73
CA GLU A 620 3.79 6.24 -15.90
C GLU A 620 4.24 4.83 -15.54
N ASN A 621 5.43 4.43 -16.02
CA ASN A 621 5.99 3.12 -15.69
C ASN A 621 6.22 2.97 -14.18
N ALA A 622 6.65 4.03 -13.51
CA ALA A 622 6.84 4.05 -12.06
C ALA A 622 5.53 3.86 -11.30
N LEU A 623 4.46 4.55 -11.68
CA LEU A 623 3.16 4.41 -11.00
C LEU A 623 2.50 3.07 -11.32
N LYS A 624 2.58 2.61 -12.57
CA LYS A 624 2.09 1.28 -13.01
C LYS A 624 2.83 0.12 -12.35
N TYR A 625 3.99 0.34 -11.75
CA TYR A 625 4.71 -0.70 -11.02
C TYR A 625 3.96 -1.14 -9.75
N PHE A 626 3.27 -0.20 -9.09
CA PHE A 626 2.56 -0.43 -7.83
C PHE A 626 1.04 -0.62 -8.01
N CYS A 627 0.53 -0.58 -9.24
CA CYS A 627 -0.89 -0.73 -9.59
C CYS A 627 -1.07 -1.97 -10.46
#